data_AF-A0A2V7XLU0-F1
#
_entry.id   AF-A0A2V7XLU0-F1
#
_cell.length_a   1.000
_cell.length_b   1.000
_cell.length_c   1.000
_cell.angle_alpha   90.00
_cell.angle_beta   90.00
_cell.angle_gamma   90.00
#
_symmetry.space_group_name_H-M   'P 1'
#
loop_
_entity.id
_entity.type
_entity.pdbx_description
1 polymer ?
#
loop_
_entity_poly.entity_id
_entity_poly.type
_entity_poly.pdbx_seq_one_letter_code
_entity_poly.pdbx_strand_id
1 'polypeptide(L)'
;MIEERREFQRLNLTKPIDGWFGDFSVLIVEVSANGAKIVHDDDIPRGSRGLLRFSWRGSDIEILSQITRSEGARSGVHFLDQSAELRQMISDSASEVLRARQANAAGDRARNIVGDETLTAASAGVRAASGFLQYHLTPDGWKCHRALLPDQPEDGFTVSANESQEQIDLLCTTYESGNDEAKRMTRMIAEVSVTR
;
A
#
# COMPACT_ATOMS: atom_id res chain seq x y z
N MET A 1 -19.35 8.15 -22.66
CA MET A 1 -17.96 8.17 -23.15
C MET A 1 -16.97 8.71 -22.10
N ILE A 2 -17.05 8.30 -20.82
CA ILE A 2 -16.05 8.66 -19.77
C ILE A 2 -15.33 7.40 -19.23
N GLU A 3 -15.75 6.21 -19.68
CA GLU A 3 -15.25 4.93 -19.16
C GLU A 3 -13.97 4.44 -19.85
N GLU A 4 -13.70 4.91 -21.07
CA GLU A 4 -12.61 4.41 -21.93
C GLU A 4 -11.21 4.99 -21.61
N ARG A 5 -11.08 5.98 -20.72
CA ARG A 5 -9.78 6.61 -20.38
C ARG A 5 -9.16 6.15 -19.07
N ARG A 6 -9.65 5.07 -18.46
CA ARG A 6 -8.98 4.40 -17.32
C ARG A 6 -7.92 3.40 -17.81
N GLU A 7 -7.15 3.77 -18.83
CA GLU A 7 -6.24 2.88 -19.59
C GLU A 7 -4.97 2.45 -18.85
N PHE A 8 -4.76 2.86 -17.60
CA PHE A 8 -3.71 2.29 -16.77
C PHE A 8 -4.31 1.63 -15.55
N GLN A 9 -4.31 0.30 -15.60
CA GLN A 9 -4.67 -0.57 -14.49
C GLN A 9 -3.84 -0.15 -13.27
N ARG A 10 -4.49 0.18 -12.16
CA ARG A 10 -3.82 0.44 -10.89
C ARG A 10 -3.16 -0.85 -10.44
N LEU A 11 -1.87 -0.78 -10.11
CA LEU A 11 -1.11 -1.93 -9.70
C LEU A 11 -0.78 -1.81 -8.21
N ASN A 12 -1.21 -2.79 -7.42
CA ASN A 12 -0.86 -2.86 -6.00
C ASN A 12 0.53 -3.45 -5.86
N LEU A 13 1.34 -2.89 -4.99
CA LEU A 13 2.67 -3.42 -4.76
C LEU A 13 2.60 -4.73 -3.97
N THR A 14 3.34 -5.75 -4.41
CA THR A 14 3.58 -6.97 -3.60
C THR A 14 4.25 -6.62 -2.28
N LYS A 15 5.20 -5.68 -2.33
CA LYS A 15 5.90 -5.12 -1.16
C LYS A 15 5.85 -3.59 -1.22
N PRO A 16 5.37 -2.91 -0.17
CA PRO A 16 5.44 -1.46 -0.07
C PRO A 16 6.87 -0.94 -0.27
N ILE A 17 7.00 0.18 -0.98
CA ILE A 17 8.30 0.83 -1.22
C ILE A 17 8.46 1.97 -0.24
N ASP A 18 9.62 2.04 0.41
CA ASP A 18 10.02 3.20 1.19
C ASP A 18 10.25 4.41 0.30
N GLY A 19 9.69 5.55 0.72
CA GLY A 19 9.84 6.79 -0.01
C GLY A 19 9.63 8.01 0.86
N TRP A 20 9.65 9.16 0.18
CA TRP A 20 9.47 10.47 0.77
C TRP A 20 8.48 11.27 -0.06
N PHE A 21 7.54 11.94 0.59
CA PHE A 21 6.72 12.97 -0.03
C PHE A 21 7.11 14.33 0.57
N GLY A 22 7.90 15.11 -0.17
CA GLY A 22 8.59 16.26 0.42
C GLY A 22 9.52 15.79 1.55
N ASP A 23 9.23 16.23 2.78
CA ASP A 23 9.96 15.86 4.00
C ASP A 23 9.28 14.75 4.82
N PHE A 24 8.12 14.28 4.38
CA PHE A 24 7.37 13.23 5.06
C PHE A 24 7.85 11.84 4.61
N SER A 25 8.19 10.97 5.56
CA SER A 25 8.46 9.57 5.29
C SER A 25 7.17 8.84 4.93
N VAL A 26 7.17 8.08 3.83
CA VAL A 26 5.97 7.41 3.34
C VAL A 26 6.26 5.98 2.89
N LEU A 27 5.22 5.14 2.92
CA LEU A 27 5.19 3.86 2.21
C LEU A 27 4.33 4.00 0.96
N ILE A 28 4.87 3.65 -0.19
CA ILE A 28 4.09 3.54 -1.41
C ILE A 28 3.51 2.13 -1.46
N VAL A 29 2.19 2.01 -1.53
CA VAL A 29 1.48 0.71 -1.52
C VAL A 29 0.78 0.39 -2.85
N GLU A 30 0.59 1.41 -3.69
CA GLU A 30 -0.03 1.28 -5.01
C GLU A 30 0.56 2.33 -5.94
N VAL A 31 0.84 1.97 -7.20
CA VAL A 31 1.30 2.92 -8.23
C VAL A 31 0.51 2.70 -9.52
N SER A 32 0.29 3.79 -10.23
CA SER A 32 -0.35 3.84 -11.55
C SER A 32 0.36 4.88 -12.41
N ALA A 33 0.04 4.96 -13.69
CA ALA A 33 0.67 5.92 -14.60
C ALA A 33 0.47 7.39 -14.19
N ASN A 34 -0.61 7.69 -13.44
CA ASN A 34 -1.01 9.07 -13.11
C ASN A 34 -1.01 9.35 -11.60
N GLY A 35 -0.58 8.41 -10.77
CA GLY A 35 -0.58 8.61 -9.33
C GLY A 35 -0.23 7.37 -8.54
N ALA A 36 -0.14 7.55 -7.23
CA ALA A 36 0.15 6.48 -6.28
C ALA A 36 -0.76 6.58 -5.06
N LYS A 37 -0.79 5.50 -4.27
CA LYS A 37 -1.33 5.49 -2.92
C LYS A 37 -0.15 5.38 -1.96
N ILE A 38 -0.10 6.30 -1.01
CA ILE A 38 0.92 6.36 0.03
C ILE A 38 0.29 6.15 1.40
N VAL A 39 1.08 5.62 2.33
CA VAL A 39 0.79 5.58 3.75
C VAL A 39 1.81 6.45 4.48
N HIS A 40 1.34 7.22 5.44
CA HIS A 40 2.14 8.17 6.21
C HIS A 40 1.63 8.24 7.65
N ASP A 41 2.49 8.67 8.57
CA ASP A 41 2.16 8.80 9.99
C ASP A 41 1.70 10.22 10.33
N ASP A 42 2.25 11.21 9.61
CA ASP A 42 1.97 12.63 9.79
C ASP A 42 0.74 13.06 8.98
N ASP A 43 -0.04 14.01 9.50
CA ASP A 43 -1.14 14.58 8.74
C ASP A 43 -0.61 15.43 7.57
N ILE A 44 -0.77 14.93 6.35
CA ILE A 44 -0.43 15.65 5.12
C ILE A 44 -1.70 16.27 4.53
N PRO A 45 -1.84 17.61 4.54
CA PRO A 45 -3.06 18.27 4.08
C PRO A 45 -3.38 17.97 2.62
N ARG A 46 -4.66 17.83 2.31
CA ARG A 46 -5.14 17.71 0.93
C ARG A 46 -4.73 18.94 0.12
N GLY A 47 -4.28 18.72 -1.11
CA GLY A 47 -3.79 19.76 -2.00
C GLY A 47 -2.30 20.09 -1.84
N SER A 48 -1.64 19.55 -0.81
CA SER A 48 -0.18 19.68 -0.64
C SER A 48 0.55 19.16 -1.87
N ARG A 49 1.53 19.93 -2.34
CA ARG A 49 2.37 19.58 -3.49
C ARG A 49 3.78 19.30 -2.97
N GLY A 50 4.41 18.28 -3.52
CA GLY A 50 5.75 17.86 -3.10
C GLY A 50 6.34 16.85 -4.07
N LEU A 51 7.65 16.66 -3.98
CA LEU A 51 8.33 15.61 -4.72
C LEU A 51 8.05 14.27 -4.03
N LEU A 52 7.47 13.32 -4.76
CA LEU A 52 7.46 11.92 -4.36
C LEU A 52 8.77 11.29 -4.82
N ARG A 53 9.57 10.81 -3.87
CA ARG A 53 10.89 10.22 -4.08
C ARG A 53 10.92 8.80 -3.55
N PHE A 54 11.40 7.85 -4.34
CA PHE A 54 11.57 6.46 -3.91
C PHE A 54 12.56 5.73 -4.82
N SER A 55 13.13 4.64 -4.33
CA SER A 55 14.05 3.80 -5.11
C SER A 55 13.38 2.49 -5.50
N TRP A 56 13.62 2.02 -6.71
CA TRP A 56 13.09 0.77 -7.23
C TRP A 56 14.11 0.07 -8.12
N ARG A 57 14.46 -1.17 -7.78
CA ARG A 57 15.47 -1.96 -8.52
C ARG A 57 16.75 -1.17 -8.84
N GLY A 58 17.18 -0.31 -7.91
CA GLY A 58 18.37 0.54 -8.04
C GLY A 58 18.20 1.79 -8.91
N SER A 59 16.97 2.12 -9.35
CA SER A 59 16.64 3.38 -10.02
C SER A 59 15.89 4.30 -9.07
N ASP A 60 16.39 5.52 -8.89
CA ASP A 60 15.71 6.53 -8.09
C ASP A 60 14.68 7.26 -8.94
N ILE A 61 13.44 7.26 -8.47
CA ILE A 61 12.36 8.06 -9.04
C ILE A 61 12.18 9.31 -8.20
N GLU A 62 12.06 10.44 -8.91
CA GLU A 62 11.58 11.69 -8.35
C GLU A 62 10.47 12.24 -9.26
N ILE A 63 9.30 12.52 -8.69
CA ILE A 63 8.17 13.03 -9.44
C ILE A 63 7.35 14.05 -8.65
N LEU A 64 7.13 15.22 -9.24
CA LEU A 64 6.29 16.25 -8.64
C LEU A 64 4.84 15.75 -8.56
N SER A 65 4.29 15.83 -7.35
CA SER A 65 3.04 15.17 -7.00
C SER A 65 2.16 16.07 -6.13
N GLN A 66 0.86 15.78 -6.09
CA GLN A 66 -0.11 16.47 -5.24
C GLN A 66 -1.02 15.49 -4.51
N ILE A 67 -1.28 15.75 -3.22
CA ILE A 67 -2.27 15.02 -2.43
C ILE A 67 -3.67 15.36 -2.94
N THR A 68 -4.40 14.36 -3.44
CA THR A 68 -5.75 14.55 -4.01
C THR A 68 -6.85 14.03 -3.10
N ARG A 69 -6.55 13.02 -2.29
CA ARG A 69 -7.43 12.40 -1.31
C ARG A 69 -6.62 11.99 -0.09
N SER A 70 -7.23 12.07 1.09
CA SER A 70 -6.67 11.60 2.35
C SER A 70 -7.76 10.87 3.12
N GLU A 71 -7.46 9.66 3.58
CA GLU A 71 -8.34 8.77 4.34
C GLU A 71 -7.49 8.19 5.48
N GLY A 72 -7.57 8.83 6.66
CA GLY A 72 -6.69 8.53 7.79
C GLY A 72 -5.20 8.64 7.39
N ALA A 73 -4.46 7.58 7.67
CA ALA A 73 -3.02 7.45 7.37
C ALA A 73 -2.70 7.21 5.89
N ARG A 74 -3.72 7.14 5.02
CA ARG A 74 -3.54 6.87 3.60
C ARG A 74 -3.86 8.09 2.78
N SER A 75 -3.09 8.31 1.73
CA SER A 75 -3.34 9.40 0.80
C SER A 75 -3.13 8.96 -0.64
N GLY A 76 -3.98 9.48 -1.52
CA GLY A 76 -3.79 9.35 -2.95
C GLY A 76 -3.02 10.56 -3.46
N VAL A 77 -1.89 10.31 -4.10
CA VAL A 77 -1.11 11.32 -4.80
C VAL A 77 -1.38 11.25 -6.29
N HIS A 78 -1.52 12.41 -6.92
CA HIS A 78 -1.56 12.56 -8.37
C HIS A 78 -0.25 13.12 -8.86
N PHE A 79 0.29 12.54 -9.93
CA PHE A 79 1.51 13.01 -10.55
C PHE A 79 1.20 14.23 -11.42
N LEU A 80 1.94 15.32 -11.17
CA LEU A 80 1.80 16.58 -11.89
C LEU A 80 2.69 16.63 -13.13
N ASP A 81 3.77 15.86 -13.12
CA ASP A 81 4.70 15.71 -14.23
C ASP A 81 4.68 14.29 -14.79
N GLN A 82 5.34 14.10 -15.93
CA GLN A 82 5.56 12.79 -16.53
C GLN A 82 7.00 12.36 -16.27
N SER A 83 7.20 11.15 -15.76
CA SER A 83 8.53 10.50 -15.69
C SER A 83 8.57 9.31 -16.64
N ALA A 84 9.59 9.27 -17.49
CA ALA A 84 9.82 8.17 -18.42
C ALA A 84 10.23 6.90 -17.66
N GLU A 85 11.04 7.07 -16.61
CA GLU A 85 11.53 6.04 -15.71
C GLU A 85 10.36 5.35 -15.00
N LEU A 86 9.43 6.14 -14.46
CA LEU A 86 8.22 5.64 -13.82
C LEU A 86 7.30 4.90 -14.79
N ARG A 87 7.12 5.41 -16.01
CA ARG A 87 6.34 4.72 -17.04
C ARG A 87 6.95 3.39 -17.43
N GLN A 88 8.28 3.37 -17.62
CA GLN A 88 9.01 2.16 -17.96
C GLN A 88 8.85 1.11 -16.84
N MET A 89 9.01 1.53 -15.59
CA MET A 89 8.82 0.68 -14.42
C MET A 89 7.43 0.05 -14.32
N ILE A 90 6.39 0.83 -14.57
CA ILE A 90 4.99 0.33 -14.61
C ILE A 90 4.83 -0.69 -15.74
N SER A 91 5.40 -0.41 -16.92
CA SER A 91 5.34 -1.29 -18.09
C SER A 91 6.07 -2.61 -17.86
N ASP A 92 7.26 -2.58 -17.26
CA ASP A 92 8.06 -3.77 -16.98
C ASP A 92 7.34 -4.66 -15.97
N SER A 93 6.83 -4.07 -14.90
CA SER A 93 6.06 -4.80 -13.89
C SER A 93 4.76 -5.39 -14.45
N ALA A 94 4.02 -4.63 -15.27
CA ALA A 94 2.80 -5.13 -15.92
C ALA A 94 3.10 -6.33 -16.83
N SER A 95 4.22 -6.28 -17.56
CA SER A 95 4.69 -7.34 -18.44
C SER A 95 5.04 -8.62 -17.67
N GLU A 96 5.71 -8.49 -16.53
CA GLU A 96 6.01 -9.62 -15.62
C GLU A 96 4.73 -10.31 -15.13
N VAL A 97 3.73 -9.52 -14.72
CA VAL A 97 2.44 -10.04 -14.26
C VAL A 97 1.68 -10.77 -15.36
N LEU A 98 1.65 -10.21 -16.57
CA LEU A 98 1.01 -10.86 -17.72
C LEU A 98 1.69 -12.20 -18.05
N ARG A 99 3.03 -12.25 -18.00
CA ARG A 99 3.79 -13.48 -18.24
C ARG A 99 3.44 -14.57 -17.21
N ALA A 100 3.37 -14.20 -15.93
CA ALA A 100 3.00 -15.15 -14.87
C ALA A 100 1.55 -15.67 -15.03
N ARG A 101 0.61 -14.81 -15.42
CA ARG A 101 -0.78 -15.21 -15.71
C ARG A 101 -0.87 -16.20 -16.87
N GLN A 102 -0.12 -15.95 -17.95
CA GLN A 102 -0.05 -16.87 -19.09
C GLN A 102 0.56 -18.23 -18.70
N ALA A 103 1.63 -18.22 -17.90
CA ALA A 103 2.25 -19.45 -17.39
C ALA A 103 1.29 -20.28 -16.52
N ASN A 104 0.50 -19.63 -15.66
CA ASN A 104 -0.54 -20.28 -14.86
C ASN A 104 -1.63 -20.92 -15.70
N ALA A 105 -2.12 -20.22 -16.71
CA ALA A 105 -3.11 -20.75 -17.65
C ALA A 105 -2.56 -21.97 -18.42
N ALA A 106 -1.25 -21.99 -18.70
CA ALA A 106 -0.56 -23.09 -19.35
C ALA A 106 -0.13 -24.24 -18.39
N GLY A 107 -0.35 -24.10 -17.07
CA GLY A 107 0.06 -25.09 -16.07
C GLY A 107 1.56 -25.15 -15.78
N ASP A 108 2.36 -24.18 -16.24
CA ASP A 108 3.81 -24.16 -16.06
C ASP A 108 4.20 -23.49 -14.72
N ARG A 109 4.28 -24.32 -13.67
CA ARG A 109 4.61 -23.87 -12.32
C ARG A 109 6.01 -23.27 -12.19
N ALA A 110 6.97 -23.65 -13.04
CA ALA A 110 8.34 -23.14 -12.95
C ALA A 110 8.44 -21.68 -13.44
N ARG A 111 7.47 -21.21 -14.23
CA ARG A 111 7.42 -19.84 -14.78
C ARG A 111 6.42 -18.92 -14.08
N ASN A 112 5.73 -19.41 -13.05
CA ASN A 112 4.74 -18.69 -12.25
C ASN A 112 5.38 -17.87 -11.11
N ILE A 113 6.50 -17.20 -11.36
CA ILE A 113 7.16 -16.38 -10.34
C ILE A 113 7.02 -14.93 -10.74
N VAL A 114 6.30 -14.18 -9.92
CA VAL A 114 6.30 -12.72 -9.93
C VAL A 114 7.33 -12.28 -8.91
N GLY A 115 8.19 -11.33 -9.25
CA GLY A 115 9.24 -10.88 -8.34
C GLY A 115 8.68 -10.19 -7.08
N ASP A 116 9.47 -10.17 -6.02
CA ASP A 116 9.07 -9.61 -4.71
C ASP A 116 8.75 -8.11 -4.76
N GLU A 117 9.34 -7.40 -5.73
CA GLU A 117 9.13 -5.99 -6.03
C GLU A 117 8.35 -5.88 -7.35
N THR A 118 7.08 -6.30 -7.39
CA THR A 118 6.27 -6.16 -8.60
C THR A 118 5.00 -5.37 -8.30
N LEU A 119 4.66 -4.48 -9.23
CA LEU A 119 3.37 -3.81 -9.28
C LEU A 119 2.32 -4.80 -9.81
N THR A 120 1.61 -5.46 -8.90
CA THR A 120 0.58 -6.48 -9.17
C THR A 120 -0.83 -6.00 -8.89
N ALA A 121 -1.69 -5.91 -9.90
CA ALA A 121 -3.12 -5.66 -9.67
C ALA A 121 -3.82 -6.79 -8.89
N ALA A 122 -3.26 -8.01 -8.88
CA ALA A 122 -3.79 -9.14 -8.13
C ALA A 122 -2.65 -10.10 -7.76
N SER A 123 -2.09 -9.94 -6.57
CA SER A 123 -1.22 -10.93 -5.93
C SER A 123 -1.80 -11.24 -4.55
N ALA A 124 -2.75 -12.17 -4.53
CA ALA A 124 -3.33 -12.68 -3.29
C ALA A 124 -2.36 -13.59 -2.49
N GLY A 125 -1.06 -13.64 -2.82
CA GLY A 125 -0.18 -14.72 -2.39
C GLY A 125 1.25 -14.37 -1.99
N VAL A 126 1.68 -13.10 -2.02
CA VAL A 126 3.04 -12.73 -1.55
C VAL A 126 2.93 -11.47 -0.70
N ARG A 127 2.52 -11.64 0.57
CA ARG A 127 2.30 -10.55 1.54
C ARG A 127 3.33 -10.51 2.67
N ALA A 128 4.19 -11.52 2.77
CA ALA A 128 5.03 -11.81 3.93
C ALA A 128 6.28 -10.92 4.12
N ALA A 129 6.50 -9.87 3.31
CA ALA A 129 7.62 -8.93 3.49
C ALA A 129 7.18 -7.46 3.51
N SER A 130 5.88 -7.23 3.69
CA SER A 130 5.27 -5.90 3.64
C SER A 130 5.40 -5.19 4.98
N GLY A 131 5.80 -3.91 5.00
CA GLY A 131 5.90 -3.13 6.23
C GLY A 131 4.59 -3.17 7.04
N PHE A 132 4.68 -2.93 8.35
CA PHE A 132 3.52 -3.03 9.24
C PHE A 132 2.94 -1.65 9.56
N LEU A 133 1.63 -1.61 9.76
CA LEU A 133 0.92 -0.44 10.26
C LEU A 133 0.28 -0.81 11.60
N GLN A 134 0.60 -0.01 12.61
CA GLN A 134 0.10 -0.17 13.95
C GLN A 134 -0.94 0.91 14.22
N TYR A 135 -2.16 0.48 14.52
CA TYR A 135 -3.28 1.35 14.85
C TYR A 135 -3.47 1.35 16.36
N HIS A 136 -3.46 2.54 16.96
CA HIS A 136 -3.67 2.77 18.38
C HIS A 136 -4.94 3.56 18.61
N LEU A 137 -5.79 3.11 19.52
CA LEU A 137 -6.96 3.85 19.95
C LEU A 137 -6.57 4.83 21.06
N THR A 138 -6.49 6.12 20.71
CA THR A 138 -6.22 7.20 21.66
C THR A 138 -7.51 7.95 22.04
N PRO A 139 -7.52 8.79 23.10
CA PRO A 139 -8.67 9.63 23.42
C PRO A 139 -9.11 10.56 22.28
N ASP A 140 -8.18 10.95 21.41
CA ASP A 140 -8.42 11.81 20.25
C ASP A 140 -8.79 11.02 18.98
N GLY A 141 -9.00 9.70 19.11
CA GLY A 141 -9.33 8.77 18.04
C GLY A 141 -8.16 7.88 17.62
N TRP A 142 -8.28 7.27 16.45
CA TRP A 142 -7.29 6.34 15.92
C TRP A 142 -6.04 7.05 15.43
N LYS A 143 -4.87 6.58 15.89
CA LYS A 143 -3.55 6.96 15.37
C LYS A 143 -2.92 5.77 14.67
N CYS A 144 -2.22 6.05 13.57
CA CYS A 144 -1.52 5.04 12.78
C CYS A 144 -0.04 5.36 12.79
N HIS A 145 0.78 4.34 13.02
CA HIS A 145 2.22 4.43 12.98
C HIS A 145 2.80 3.31 12.15
N ARG A 146 3.86 3.60 11.40
CA ARG A 146 4.66 2.56 10.77
C ARG A 146 5.39 1.74 11.82
N ALA A 147 5.26 0.42 11.73
CA ALA A 147 5.97 -0.53 12.58
C ALA A 147 6.92 -1.40 11.75
N LEU A 148 8.05 -1.74 12.37
CA LEU A 148 9.05 -2.66 11.80
C LEU A 148 8.80 -4.11 12.22
N LEU A 149 8.05 -4.31 13.29
CA LEU A 149 7.74 -5.62 13.86
C LEU A 149 6.23 -5.85 13.83
N PRO A 150 5.78 -7.12 13.69
CA PRO A 150 4.36 -7.46 13.65
C PRO A 150 3.69 -7.50 15.03
N ASP A 151 4.38 -7.14 16.11
CA ASP A 151 3.86 -7.24 17.48
C ASP A 151 2.54 -6.47 17.65
N GLN A 152 1.56 -7.09 18.32
CA GLN A 152 0.24 -6.50 18.55
C GLN A 152 0.24 -5.62 19.81
N PRO A 153 -0.17 -4.34 19.73
CA PRO A 153 -0.31 -3.49 20.92
C PRO A 153 -1.53 -3.85 21.79
N GLU A 154 -1.47 -3.51 23.07
CA GLU A 154 -2.61 -3.70 23.99
C GLU A 154 -3.77 -2.74 23.73
N ASP A 155 -3.46 -1.53 23.24
CA ASP A 155 -4.38 -0.42 22.98
C ASP A 155 -4.83 -0.34 21.51
N GLY A 156 -4.59 -1.39 20.72
CA GLY A 156 -5.03 -1.45 19.33
C GLY A 156 -4.65 -2.76 18.63
N PHE A 157 -4.15 -2.66 17.40
CA PHE A 157 -3.74 -3.80 16.57
C PHE A 157 -2.72 -3.42 15.48
N THR A 158 -2.00 -4.41 14.97
CA THR A 158 -1.01 -4.30 13.89
C THR A 158 -1.47 -5.09 12.67
N VAL A 159 -1.42 -4.46 11.49
CA VAL A 159 -1.78 -5.07 10.19
C VAL A 159 -0.66 -4.90 9.17
N SER A 160 -0.71 -5.70 8.10
CA SER A 160 0.12 -5.45 6.91
C SER A 160 -0.23 -4.08 6.29
N ALA A 161 0.78 -3.34 5.82
CA ALA A 161 0.57 -2.10 5.07
C ALA A 161 -0.18 -2.30 3.75
N ASN A 162 -0.29 -3.54 3.25
CA ASN A 162 -1.09 -3.88 2.08
C ASN A 162 -2.57 -4.16 2.40
N GLU A 163 -2.97 -4.14 3.67
CA GLU A 163 -4.36 -4.37 4.06
C GLU A 163 -5.29 -3.31 3.45
N SER A 164 -6.53 -3.68 3.14
CA SER A 164 -7.47 -2.75 2.52
C SER A 164 -8.00 -1.72 3.52
N GLN A 165 -8.33 -0.51 3.05
CA GLN A 165 -8.89 0.52 3.95
C GLN A 165 -10.22 0.07 4.56
N GLU A 166 -11.08 -0.59 3.76
CA GLU A 166 -12.37 -1.12 4.24
C GLU A 166 -12.19 -2.13 5.38
N GLN A 167 -11.20 -3.03 5.28
CA GLN A 167 -10.89 -3.97 6.34
C GLN A 167 -10.34 -3.26 7.58
N ILE A 168 -9.46 -2.27 7.41
CA ILE A 168 -8.92 -1.47 8.52
C ILE A 168 -10.06 -0.75 9.24
N ASP A 169 -10.96 -0.09 8.51
CA ASP A 169 -12.10 0.64 9.08
C ASP A 169 -13.04 -0.29 9.86
N LEU A 170 -13.26 -1.51 9.35
CA LEU A 170 -14.02 -2.55 10.04
C LEU A 170 -13.33 -2.97 11.35
N LEU A 171 -12.02 -3.18 11.34
CA LEU A 171 -11.24 -3.55 12.54
C LEU A 171 -11.27 -2.42 13.58
N CYS A 172 -11.08 -1.17 13.17
CA CYS A 172 -11.19 0.02 14.03
C CYS A 172 -12.57 0.09 14.69
N THR A 173 -13.63 0.02 13.89
CA THR A 173 -15.02 0.09 14.37
C THR A 173 -15.33 -1.04 15.36
N THR A 174 -14.90 -2.26 15.04
CA THR A 174 -15.13 -3.44 15.89
C THR A 174 -14.36 -3.35 17.21
N TYR A 175 -13.12 -2.86 17.17
CA TYR A 175 -12.28 -2.69 18.36
C TYR A 175 -12.83 -1.62 19.31
N GLU A 176 -13.26 -0.49 18.75
CA GLU A 176 -13.74 0.67 19.50
C GLU A 176 -15.10 0.41 20.17
N SER A 177 -16.03 -0.22 19.45
CA SER A 177 -17.36 -0.58 19.98
C SER A 177 -17.36 -1.87 20.81
N GLY A 178 -16.28 -2.65 20.75
CA GLY A 178 -16.16 -3.97 21.35
C GLY A 178 -15.78 -3.98 22.83
N ASN A 179 -16.15 -5.06 23.52
CA ASN A 179 -15.65 -5.38 24.86
C ASN A 179 -14.25 -6.04 24.78
N ASP A 180 -13.68 -6.42 25.93
CA ASP A 180 -12.32 -6.99 25.98
C ASP A 180 -12.16 -8.24 25.11
N GLU A 181 -13.21 -9.05 24.96
CA GLU A 181 -13.17 -10.22 24.09
C GLU A 181 -13.15 -9.82 22.62
N ALA A 182 -14.00 -8.88 22.21
CA ALA A 182 -13.97 -8.34 20.85
C ALA A 182 -12.61 -7.71 20.51
N LYS A 183 -12.00 -6.96 21.45
CA LYS A 183 -10.65 -6.40 21.28
C LYS A 183 -9.59 -7.48 21.10
N ARG A 184 -9.65 -8.58 21.88
CA ARG A 184 -8.77 -9.75 21.71
C ARG A 184 -8.98 -10.41 20.35
N MET A 185 -10.23 -10.60 19.92
CA MET A 185 -10.55 -11.21 18.62
C MET A 185 -10.06 -10.36 17.45
N THR A 186 -10.25 -9.03 17.50
CA THR A 186 -9.73 -8.11 16.49
C THR A 186 -8.22 -8.26 16.33
N ARG A 187 -7.47 -8.31 17.44
CA ARG A 187 -6.02 -8.56 17.40
C ARG A 187 -5.67 -9.91 16.77
N MET A 188 -6.40 -10.98 17.09
CA MET A 188 -6.17 -12.29 16.47
C MET A 188 -6.41 -12.26 14.95
N ILE A 189 -7.44 -11.56 14.48
CA ILE A 189 -7.71 -11.39 13.05
C ILE A 189 -6.62 -10.56 12.39
N ALA A 190 -6.18 -9.48 13.05
CA ALA A 190 -5.07 -8.64 12.58
C ALA A 190 -3.76 -9.43 12.53
N GLU A 191 -3.50 -10.30 13.50
CA GLU A 191 -2.32 -11.18 13.56
C GLU A 191 -2.22 -12.09 12.33
N VAL A 192 -3.36 -12.59 11.84
CA VAL A 192 -3.43 -13.37 10.60
C VAL A 192 -3.01 -12.55 9.38
N SER A 193 -3.19 -11.23 9.40
CA SER A 193 -2.77 -10.36 8.29
C SER A 193 -1.24 -10.14 8.25
N VAL A 194 -0.56 -10.20 9.40
CA VAL A 194 0.89 -9.93 9.52
C VAL A 194 1.74 -11.20 9.47
N THR A 195 1.15 -12.36 9.77
CA THR A 195 1.83 -13.68 9.74
C THR A 195 1.71 -14.41 8.39
N ARG A 196 1.05 -13.81 7.38
CA ARG A 196 0.77 -14.41 6.07
C ARG A 196 1.71 -13.98 4.96
#